data_AF-A0A453RML3-F1
#
_entry.id   AF-A0A453RML3-F1
#
_cell.length_a   1.000
_cell.length_b   1.000
_cell.length_c   1.000
_cell.angle_alpha   90.00
_cell.angle_beta   90.00
_cell.angle_gamma   90.00
#
_symmetry.space_group_name_H-M   'P 1'
#
loop_
_entity.id
_entity.type
_entity.pdbx_description
1 polymer ?
#
loop_
_entity_poly.entity_id
_entity_poly.type
_entity_poly.pdbx_seq_one_letter_code
_entity_poly.pdbx_strand_id
1 'polypeptide(L)'
;MVASGNHERDWPNSGGFFDVKDSGGECGVPAETMYYYPAENRANFWYKVDYGMFRFCVADSEHDWREGTPQYKFIEECLSTVDRKHQPWLIFAAHWVLGYSSNSWYADQGSFEEPEGRESLQKLWQRYRVDIAFFGHVHNYERTCPLYQSQCVTNERSNYSGTMNGIIFVVAGGGGSHLSSYTSAIPKWSVFRDKDYGFTKLTAFNHSSLLFEYKKSSDGKVYDSFTIHRDYRDVLGCVHDSCFPTTLAT
;
A
#
# COMPACT_ATOMS: atom_id res chain seq x y z
N MET A 1 -11.07 11.15 -0.86
CA MET A 1 -9.78 10.95 -1.57
C MET A 1 -9.94 9.74 -2.45
N VAL A 2 -9.42 9.79 -3.68
CA VAL A 2 -9.57 8.73 -4.69
C VAL A 2 -8.20 8.39 -5.29
N ALA A 3 -8.01 7.15 -5.73
CA ALA A 3 -6.89 6.75 -6.58
C ALA A 3 -7.48 6.27 -7.92
N SER A 4 -6.70 6.31 -8.99
CA SER A 4 -7.09 5.75 -10.28
C SER A 4 -6.77 4.25 -10.31
N GLY A 5 -7.66 3.48 -10.94
CA GLY A 5 -7.46 2.07 -11.25
C GLY A 5 -7.64 1.78 -12.73
N ASN A 6 -7.45 0.51 -13.11
CA ASN A 6 -7.56 0.04 -14.50
C ASN A 6 -8.92 0.39 -15.15
N HIS A 7 -10.01 0.30 -14.38
CA HIS A 7 -11.35 0.66 -14.83
C HIS A 7 -11.56 2.16 -15.05
N GLU A 8 -10.68 3.00 -14.51
CA GLU A 8 -10.71 4.44 -14.77
C GLU A 8 -9.83 4.81 -15.96
N ARG A 9 -8.64 4.20 -16.09
CA ARG A 9 -7.57 4.72 -16.95
C ARG A 9 -7.23 3.88 -18.19
N ASP A 10 -7.38 2.56 -18.14
CA ASP A 10 -6.75 1.69 -19.14
C ASP A 10 -7.48 1.74 -20.47
N TRP A 11 -6.76 2.18 -21.50
CA TRP A 11 -7.22 2.18 -22.87
C TRP A 11 -6.05 2.11 -23.85
N PRO A 12 -6.17 1.38 -24.98
CA PRO A 12 -5.02 1.23 -25.85
C PRO A 12 -4.56 2.53 -26.49
N ASN A 13 -3.24 2.73 -26.58
CA ASN A 13 -2.60 3.94 -27.12
C ASN A 13 -3.00 5.26 -26.42
N SER A 14 -3.34 5.21 -25.13
CA SER A 14 -3.73 6.39 -24.35
C SER A 14 -2.64 6.92 -23.41
N GLY A 15 -1.44 6.32 -23.43
CA GLY A 15 -0.32 6.70 -22.56
C GLY A 15 -0.33 6.09 -21.15
N GLY A 16 -1.30 5.21 -20.85
CA GLY A 16 -1.26 4.35 -19.67
C GLY A 16 -0.20 3.26 -19.81
N PHE A 17 0.19 2.66 -18.69
CA PHE A 17 1.16 1.57 -18.62
C PHE A 17 0.60 0.27 -19.19
N PHE A 18 -0.69 0.01 -18.96
CA PHE A 18 -1.39 -1.16 -19.46
C PHE A 18 -2.16 -0.85 -20.75
N ASP A 19 -1.94 -1.66 -21.78
CA ASP A 19 -2.57 -1.51 -23.11
C ASP A 19 -3.83 -2.41 -23.22
N VAL A 20 -4.75 -2.26 -22.27
CA VAL A 20 -6.01 -3.03 -22.17
C VAL A 20 -7.24 -2.09 -22.25
N LYS A 21 -8.45 -2.65 -22.25
CA LYS A 21 -9.71 -1.90 -22.55
C LYS A 21 -10.62 -1.71 -21.34
N ASP A 22 -10.07 -1.77 -20.13
CA ASP A 22 -10.85 -1.88 -18.90
C ASP A 22 -11.65 -0.61 -18.57
N SER A 23 -11.19 0.55 -19.03
CA SER A 23 -11.91 1.82 -18.90
C SER A 23 -13.08 1.99 -19.88
N GLY A 24 -13.27 1.08 -20.84
CA GLY A 24 -14.36 1.19 -21.81
C GLY A 24 -14.28 2.41 -22.73
N GLY A 25 -13.12 3.05 -22.86
CA GLY A 25 -12.89 4.25 -23.66
C GLY A 25 -12.92 5.56 -22.87
N GLU A 26 -13.07 5.48 -21.53
CA GLU A 26 -13.02 6.64 -20.65
C GLU A 26 -11.62 7.24 -20.51
N CYS A 27 -10.59 6.38 -20.56
CA CYS A 27 -9.16 6.75 -20.57
C CYS A 27 -8.77 7.83 -19.53
N GLY A 28 -9.31 7.74 -18.33
CA GLY A 28 -9.01 8.60 -17.17
C GLY A 28 -9.92 9.82 -17.05
N VAL A 29 -10.55 10.28 -18.14
CA VAL A 29 -11.19 11.60 -18.19
C VAL A 29 -12.29 11.78 -17.13
N PRO A 30 -13.24 10.83 -16.92
CA PRO A 30 -14.26 10.98 -15.89
C PRO A 30 -13.68 11.01 -14.49
N ALA A 31 -12.74 10.10 -14.16
CA ALA A 31 -12.10 10.05 -12.85
C ALA A 31 -11.31 11.34 -12.54
N GLU A 32 -10.57 11.84 -13.53
CA GLU A 32 -9.79 13.07 -13.44
C GLU A 32 -10.65 14.32 -13.32
N THR A 33 -11.83 14.34 -13.93
CA THR A 33 -12.69 15.52 -14.00
C THR A 33 -13.66 15.61 -12.84
N MET A 34 -14.32 14.49 -12.51
CA MET A 34 -15.44 14.43 -11.56
C MET A 34 -14.97 14.50 -10.11
N TYR A 35 -13.75 14.04 -9.83
CA TYR A 35 -13.17 14.06 -8.49
C TYR A 35 -12.00 15.04 -8.39
N TYR A 36 -11.92 15.73 -7.25
CA TYR A 36 -10.77 16.55 -6.90
C TYR A 36 -9.82 15.78 -5.98
N TYR A 37 -8.53 15.89 -6.27
CA TYR A 37 -7.43 15.41 -5.46
C TYR A 37 -6.22 16.34 -5.67
N PRO A 38 -5.36 16.53 -4.66
CA PRO A 38 -4.31 17.54 -4.68
C PRO A 38 -3.05 17.07 -5.42
N ALA A 39 -3.20 16.59 -6.67
CA ALA A 39 -2.07 16.29 -7.55
C ALA A 39 -1.56 17.57 -8.22
N GLU A 40 -0.24 17.67 -8.42
CA GLU A 40 0.38 18.77 -9.18
C GLU A 40 -0.08 18.76 -10.65
N ASN A 41 -0.13 17.57 -11.24
CA ASN A 41 -0.78 17.31 -12.52
C ASN A 41 -1.87 16.25 -12.33
N ARG A 42 -3.14 16.64 -12.55
CA ARG A 42 -4.29 15.73 -12.36
C ARG A 42 -4.22 14.52 -13.29
N ALA A 43 -3.72 14.66 -14.52
CA ALA A 43 -3.59 13.55 -15.45
C ALA A 43 -2.65 12.42 -14.97
N ASN A 44 -1.81 12.69 -13.97
CA ASN A 44 -0.90 11.71 -13.39
C ASN A 44 -1.53 10.93 -12.21
N PHE A 45 -2.62 11.43 -11.61
CA PHE A 45 -3.36 10.85 -10.47
C PHE A 45 -2.58 10.50 -9.18
N TRP A 46 -1.25 10.65 -9.12
CA TRP A 46 -0.47 10.46 -7.90
C TRP A 46 -0.37 11.76 -7.07
N TYR A 47 -0.51 11.64 -5.75
CA TYR A 47 -0.49 12.80 -4.84
C TYR A 47 -0.20 12.38 -3.39
N LYS A 48 0.15 13.37 -2.57
CA LYS A 48 0.32 13.20 -1.13
C LYS A 48 -0.73 13.99 -0.37
N VAL A 49 -1.23 13.42 0.72
CA VAL A 49 -2.24 14.08 1.56
C VAL A 49 -1.99 13.76 3.04
N ASP A 50 -2.25 14.75 3.88
CA ASP A 50 -2.08 14.67 5.32
C ASP A 50 -3.42 14.69 6.05
N TYR A 51 -3.53 13.89 7.10
CA TYR A 51 -4.65 13.93 8.04
C TYR A 51 -4.14 13.73 9.47
N GLY A 52 -3.90 14.83 10.18
CA GLY A 52 -3.33 14.80 11.53
C GLY A 52 -2.01 14.02 11.56
N MET A 53 -1.98 12.90 12.28
CA MET A 53 -0.80 12.05 12.45
C MET A 53 -0.47 11.15 11.24
N PHE A 54 -1.30 11.18 10.18
CA PHE A 54 -1.12 10.36 8.99
C PHE A 54 -0.56 11.17 7.82
N ARG A 55 0.44 10.58 7.14
CA ARG A 55 0.84 10.92 5.77
C ARG A 55 0.40 9.79 4.85
N PHE A 56 -0.30 10.12 3.77
CA PHE A 56 -0.63 9.18 2.70
C PHE A 56 0.13 9.56 1.43
N CYS A 57 0.81 8.58 0.84
CA CYS A 57 1.40 8.64 -0.49
C CYS A 57 0.57 7.77 -1.43
N VAL A 58 -0.22 8.41 -2.29
CA VAL A 58 -1.13 7.74 -3.23
C VAL A 58 -0.44 7.68 -4.59
N ALA A 59 -0.16 6.47 -5.05
CA ALA A 59 0.36 6.19 -6.38
C ALA A 59 -0.78 5.92 -7.36
N ASP A 60 -0.50 6.15 -8.64
CA ASP A 60 -1.32 5.72 -9.76
C ASP A 60 -0.68 4.49 -10.39
N SER A 61 -1.29 3.34 -10.16
CA SER A 61 -0.81 2.07 -10.69
C SER A 61 -1.08 1.90 -12.18
N GLU A 62 -1.75 2.84 -12.85
CA GLU A 62 -1.99 2.78 -14.29
C GLU A 62 -0.89 3.50 -15.09
N HIS A 63 0.09 4.08 -14.40
CA HIS A 63 1.31 4.65 -14.97
C HIS A 63 2.55 3.97 -14.39
N ASP A 64 3.67 4.01 -15.12
CA ASP A 64 4.90 3.31 -14.74
C ASP A 64 5.46 3.80 -13.39
N TRP A 65 5.59 2.90 -12.41
CA TRP A 65 6.07 3.17 -11.05
C TRP A 65 7.54 2.80 -10.83
N ARG A 66 8.22 2.24 -11.84
CA ARG A 66 9.57 1.66 -11.68
C ARG A 66 10.65 2.72 -11.47
N GLU A 67 11.80 2.29 -10.95
CA GLU A 67 12.94 3.16 -10.67
C GLU A 67 13.33 4.01 -11.90
N GLY A 68 13.40 5.33 -11.71
CA GLY A 68 13.73 6.30 -12.77
C GLY A 68 12.53 7.06 -13.36
N THR A 69 11.29 6.61 -13.14
CA THR A 69 10.09 7.29 -13.66
C THR A 69 9.76 8.56 -12.86
N PRO A 70 8.96 9.49 -13.42
CA PRO A 70 8.43 10.64 -12.67
C PRO A 70 7.66 10.22 -11.42
N GLN A 71 6.86 9.15 -11.52
CA GLN A 71 6.10 8.62 -10.40
C GLN A 71 7.01 8.08 -9.29
N TYR A 72 8.06 7.33 -9.61
CA TYR A 72 9.01 6.84 -8.60
C TYR A 72 9.66 7.98 -7.83
N LYS A 73 10.06 9.06 -8.52
CA LYS A 73 10.63 10.27 -7.90
C LYS A 73 9.61 10.95 -6.98
N PHE A 74 8.36 11.04 -7.42
CA PHE A 74 7.27 11.57 -6.60
C PHE A 74 7.04 10.72 -5.34
N ILE A 75 7.03 9.38 -5.47
CA ILE A 75 6.86 8.47 -4.32
C ILE A 75 8.01 8.67 -3.33
N GLU A 76 9.26 8.72 -3.79
CA GLU A 76 10.40 9.02 -2.93
C GLU A 76 10.27 10.39 -2.23
N GLU A 77 9.86 11.44 -2.94
CA GLU A 77 9.65 12.76 -2.36
C GLU A 77 8.53 12.73 -1.30
N CYS A 78 7.41 12.07 -1.59
CA CYS A 78 6.31 11.95 -0.64
C CYS A 78 6.72 11.27 0.66
N LEU A 79 7.48 10.17 0.54
CA LEU A 79 7.95 9.36 1.65
C LEU A 79 9.07 10.03 2.45
N SER A 80 9.94 10.80 1.80
CA SER A 80 11.09 11.45 2.44
C SER A 80 10.75 12.77 3.15
N THR A 81 9.69 13.45 2.72
CA THR A 81 9.32 14.79 3.23
C THR A 81 8.39 14.78 4.44
N VAL A 82 8.05 13.61 4.98
CA VAL A 82 7.21 13.49 6.19
C VAL A 82 8.03 13.72 7.46
N ASP A 83 7.53 14.58 8.36
CA ASP A 83 8.08 14.69 9.71
C ASP A 83 7.52 13.58 10.59
N ARG A 84 8.25 12.46 10.70
CA ARG A 84 7.81 11.28 11.46
C ARG A 84 7.65 11.50 12.96
N LYS A 85 8.11 12.64 13.50
CA LYS A 85 7.86 13.01 14.90
C LYS A 85 6.42 13.46 15.11
N HIS A 86 5.88 14.22 14.15
CA HIS A 86 4.51 14.76 14.20
C HIS A 86 3.51 13.91 13.40
N GLN A 87 3.99 13.20 12.38
CA GLN A 87 3.21 12.32 11.52
C GLN A 87 3.83 10.90 11.50
N PRO A 88 3.69 10.15 12.60
CA PRO A 88 4.34 8.86 12.75
C PRO A 88 3.81 7.79 11.81
N TRP A 89 2.57 7.92 11.30
CA TRP A 89 1.88 6.91 10.50
C TRP A 89 2.02 7.20 9.00
N LEU A 90 2.96 6.50 8.37
CA LEU A 90 3.27 6.66 6.95
C LEU A 90 2.61 5.54 6.14
N ILE A 91 1.65 5.93 5.30
CA ILE A 91 0.80 5.01 4.54
C ILE A 91 1.08 5.16 3.05
N PHE A 92 1.29 4.05 2.37
CA PHE A 92 1.31 3.98 0.91
C PHE A 92 0.00 3.38 0.40
N ALA A 93 -0.50 3.86 -0.73
CA ALA A 93 -1.68 3.29 -1.37
C ALA A 93 -1.53 3.28 -2.90
N ALA A 94 -1.96 2.20 -3.53
CA ALA A 94 -2.10 2.06 -4.99
C ALA A 94 -3.33 1.20 -5.30
N HIS A 95 -3.82 1.19 -6.53
CA HIS A 95 -4.94 0.32 -6.91
C HIS A 95 -4.48 -1.12 -7.17
N TRP A 96 -3.62 -1.35 -8.18
CA TRP A 96 -3.03 -2.67 -8.42
C TRP A 96 -2.17 -3.13 -7.24
N VAL A 97 -2.03 -4.46 -7.09
CA VAL A 97 -1.26 -5.04 -6.00
C VAL A 97 0.24 -5.00 -6.33
N LEU A 98 0.89 -3.90 -5.96
CA LEU A 98 2.35 -3.74 -6.11
C LEU A 98 3.15 -4.42 -4.99
N GLY A 99 2.49 -5.01 -3.99
CA GLY A 99 3.12 -5.63 -2.83
C GLY A 99 2.95 -7.15 -2.82
N TYR A 100 1.90 -7.62 -2.15
CA TYR A 100 1.67 -9.05 -1.92
C TYR A 100 0.18 -9.38 -1.96
N SER A 101 -0.20 -10.38 -2.76
CA SER A 101 -1.52 -11.01 -2.75
C SER A 101 -1.40 -12.49 -3.14
N SER A 102 -2.12 -13.35 -2.42
CA SER A 102 -2.30 -14.77 -2.77
C SER A 102 -3.53 -14.99 -3.66
N ASN A 103 -3.94 -13.99 -4.43
CA ASN A 103 -4.95 -14.14 -5.48
C ASN A 103 -4.58 -15.29 -6.44
N SER A 104 -5.57 -16.08 -6.84
CA SER A 104 -5.35 -17.22 -7.74
C SER A 104 -4.82 -16.79 -9.12
N TRP A 105 -5.29 -15.67 -9.67
CA TRP A 105 -4.87 -15.16 -10.97
C TRP A 105 -3.38 -14.79 -11.00
N TYR A 106 -2.86 -14.13 -9.95
CA TYR A 106 -1.42 -13.91 -9.81
C TYR A 106 -0.64 -15.22 -9.72
N ALA A 107 -1.12 -16.15 -8.88
CA ALA A 107 -0.45 -17.42 -8.67
C ALA A 107 -0.40 -18.27 -9.96
N ASP A 108 -1.46 -18.23 -10.78
CA ASP A 108 -1.54 -18.93 -12.07
C ASP A 108 -0.51 -18.37 -13.07
N GLN A 109 -0.11 -17.10 -12.92
CA GLN A 109 0.98 -16.47 -13.67
C GLN A 109 2.36 -16.67 -13.01
N GLY A 110 2.43 -17.40 -11.90
CA GLY A 110 3.67 -17.60 -11.14
C GLY A 110 4.10 -16.39 -10.30
N SER A 111 3.16 -15.49 -9.99
CA SER A 111 3.40 -14.26 -9.22
C SER A 111 2.54 -14.20 -7.94
N PHE A 112 2.83 -13.23 -7.08
CA PHE A 112 2.02 -12.85 -5.91
C PHE A 112 1.81 -11.32 -5.87
N GLU A 113 1.85 -10.69 -7.03
CA GLU A 113 1.78 -9.24 -7.28
C GLU A 113 1.66 -8.97 -8.78
N GLU A 114 1.49 -7.70 -9.14
CA GLU A 114 1.83 -7.23 -10.48
C GLU A 114 3.30 -7.52 -10.83
N PRO A 115 3.60 -8.03 -12.04
CA PRO A 115 4.97 -8.13 -12.51
C PRO A 115 5.74 -6.81 -12.32
N GLU A 116 6.93 -6.89 -11.70
CA GLU A 116 7.76 -5.71 -11.35
C GLU A 116 7.11 -4.75 -10.33
N GLY A 117 6.09 -5.21 -9.59
CA GLY A 117 5.35 -4.43 -8.60
C GLY A 117 6.24 -3.94 -7.46
N ARG A 118 6.86 -4.87 -6.72
CA ARG A 118 7.59 -4.53 -5.49
C ARG A 118 9.07 -4.23 -5.68
N GLU A 119 9.70 -4.71 -6.76
CA GLU A 119 11.17 -4.77 -6.89
C GLU A 119 11.83 -3.41 -6.70
N SER A 120 11.27 -2.38 -7.36
CA SER A 120 11.74 -1.00 -7.26
C SER A 120 11.25 -0.34 -5.96
N LEU A 121 9.97 -0.49 -5.64
CA LEU A 121 9.32 0.28 -4.57
C LEU A 121 9.66 -0.21 -3.16
N GLN A 122 9.97 -1.50 -2.98
CA GLN A 122 10.31 -2.05 -1.65
C GLN A 122 11.54 -1.38 -1.04
N LYS A 123 12.49 -0.91 -1.87
CA LYS A 123 13.65 -0.16 -1.39
C LYS A 123 13.21 1.17 -0.76
N LEU A 124 12.29 1.90 -1.40
CA LEU A 124 11.74 3.14 -0.86
C LEU A 124 10.90 2.88 0.38
N TRP A 125 10.01 1.87 0.35
CA TRP A 125 9.17 1.53 1.49
C TRP A 125 10.00 1.15 2.72
N GLN A 126 11.07 0.38 2.53
CA GLN A 126 11.98 0.00 3.60
C GLN A 126 12.80 1.20 4.10
N ARG A 127 13.43 1.95 3.19
CA ARG A 127 14.27 3.11 3.50
C ARG A 127 13.53 4.20 4.26
N TYR A 128 12.28 4.47 3.89
CA TYR A 128 11.46 5.50 4.53
C TYR A 128 10.50 4.96 5.59
N ARG A 129 10.59 3.65 5.90
CA ARG A 129 9.87 3.00 7.01
C ARG A 129 8.35 3.15 6.84
N VAL A 130 7.83 2.83 5.66
CA VAL A 130 6.38 2.77 5.42
C VAL A 130 5.78 1.74 6.38
N ASP A 131 4.70 2.13 7.03
CA ASP A 131 4.07 1.30 8.05
C ASP A 131 3.13 0.28 7.44
N ILE A 132 2.26 0.78 6.55
CA ILE A 132 1.23 -0.01 5.90
C ILE A 132 1.15 0.42 4.43
N ALA A 133 1.15 -0.55 3.54
CA ALA A 133 0.88 -0.36 2.12
C ALA A 133 -0.46 -1.02 1.75
N PHE A 134 -1.38 -0.22 1.22
CA PHE A 134 -2.72 -0.65 0.82
C PHE A 134 -2.82 -0.84 -0.69
N PHE A 135 -3.57 -1.87 -1.07
CA PHE A 135 -3.92 -2.16 -2.46
C PHE A 135 -5.40 -2.46 -2.61
N GLY A 136 -5.95 -2.11 -3.77
CA GLY A 136 -7.26 -2.49 -4.23
C GLY A 136 -7.17 -3.68 -5.19
N HIS A 137 -7.78 -3.50 -6.37
CA HIS A 137 -7.80 -4.40 -7.54
C HIS A 137 -8.28 -5.85 -7.29
N VAL A 138 -7.60 -6.60 -6.43
CA VAL A 138 -8.02 -7.93 -6.00
C VAL A 138 -9.23 -7.83 -5.07
N HIS A 139 -10.38 -8.36 -5.50
CA HIS A 139 -11.66 -8.23 -4.80
C HIS A 139 -11.81 -9.23 -3.64
N ASN A 140 -10.94 -9.11 -2.64
CA ASN A 140 -11.02 -9.80 -1.36
C ASN A 140 -10.23 -8.99 -0.30
N TYR A 141 -10.03 -9.54 0.89
CA TYR A 141 -9.18 -8.96 1.93
C TYR A 141 -8.00 -9.86 2.26
N GLU A 142 -6.78 -9.33 2.28
CA GLU A 142 -5.61 -10.09 2.71
C GLU A 142 -4.63 -9.19 3.46
N ARG A 143 -4.07 -9.72 4.55
CA ARG A 143 -3.05 -9.03 5.34
C ARG A 143 -1.81 -9.89 5.51
N THR A 144 -0.65 -9.26 5.33
CA THR A 144 0.63 -9.91 5.53
C THR A 144 1.16 -9.74 6.96
N CYS A 145 2.15 -10.54 7.34
CA CYS A 145 3.09 -10.18 8.40
C CYS A 145 3.88 -8.92 7.97
N PRO A 146 4.56 -8.19 8.88
CA PRO A 146 5.57 -7.23 8.48
C PRO A 146 6.62 -7.93 7.60
N LEU A 147 6.78 -7.46 6.37
CA LEU A 147 7.55 -8.09 5.32
C LEU A 147 8.70 -7.19 4.86
N TYR A 148 9.83 -7.82 4.55
CA TYR A 148 10.85 -7.24 3.67
C TYR A 148 11.47 -8.38 2.85
N GLN A 149 11.66 -8.17 1.54
CA GLN A 149 12.19 -9.19 0.61
C GLN A 149 11.51 -10.57 0.76
N SER A 150 10.17 -10.56 0.88
CA SER A 150 9.32 -11.75 0.99
C SER A 150 9.53 -12.60 2.25
N GLN A 151 10.18 -12.05 3.28
CA GLN A 151 10.37 -12.70 4.58
C GLN A 151 9.64 -11.94 5.68
N CYS A 152 8.93 -12.68 6.54
CA CYS A 152 8.38 -12.10 7.76
C CYS A 152 9.52 -11.68 8.68
N VAL A 153 9.56 -10.41 9.06
CA VAL A 153 10.59 -9.90 9.96
C VAL A 153 10.25 -10.06 11.44
N THR A 154 9.04 -10.57 11.73
CA THR A 154 8.57 -10.90 13.07
C THR A 154 7.54 -12.03 13.00
N ASN A 155 7.39 -12.77 14.11
CA ASN A 155 6.35 -13.78 14.28
C ASN A 155 5.06 -13.21 14.90
N GLU A 156 5.07 -11.94 15.32
CA GLU A 156 3.89 -11.26 15.84
C GLU A 156 2.80 -11.16 14.77
N ARG A 157 1.54 -11.36 15.18
CA ARG A 157 0.39 -11.38 14.24
C ARG A 157 -0.61 -10.25 14.44
N SER A 158 -0.68 -9.68 15.63
CA SER A 158 -1.71 -8.71 16.00
C SER A 158 -1.24 -7.61 16.95
N ASN A 159 -0.13 -7.78 17.68
CA ASN A 159 0.39 -6.77 18.58
C ASN A 159 1.84 -6.48 18.23
N TYR A 160 2.07 -5.45 17.44
CA TYR A 160 3.40 -5.04 17.03
C TYR A 160 3.92 -3.96 17.97
N SER A 161 5.17 -4.10 18.42
CA SER A 161 5.78 -3.11 19.31
C SER A 161 7.23 -2.82 18.96
N GLY A 162 7.66 -1.57 19.18
CA GLY A 162 9.02 -1.12 18.96
C GLY A 162 9.38 -0.96 17.48
N THR A 163 10.65 -1.21 17.14
CA THR A 163 11.18 -1.03 15.78
C THR A 163 10.55 -2.03 14.80
N MET A 164 9.78 -1.52 13.85
CA MET A 164 9.13 -2.33 12.80
C MET A 164 10.10 -2.65 11.67
N ASN A 165 10.65 -3.86 11.58
CA ASN A 165 11.71 -4.16 10.60
C ASN A 165 11.26 -4.33 9.13
N GLY A 166 9.96 -4.15 8.86
CA GLY A 166 9.35 -4.36 7.55
C GLY A 166 7.94 -3.77 7.50
N ILE A 167 7.31 -3.89 6.34
CA ILE A 167 6.05 -3.22 5.99
C ILE A 167 4.90 -4.21 6.06
N ILE A 168 3.75 -3.78 6.59
CA ILE A 168 2.52 -4.58 6.54
C ILE A 168 1.82 -4.25 5.21
N PHE A 169 1.60 -5.27 4.38
CA PHE A 169 0.87 -5.11 3.13
C PHE A 169 -0.57 -5.59 3.32
N VAL A 170 -1.51 -4.81 2.77
CA VAL A 170 -2.94 -5.06 2.91
C VAL A 170 -3.60 -4.94 1.55
N VAL A 171 -4.21 -6.03 1.10
CA VAL A 171 -5.22 -6.01 0.03
C VAL A 171 -6.56 -5.73 0.68
N ALA A 172 -7.24 -4.68 0.23
CA ALA A 172 -8.56 -4.28 0.69
C ALA A 172 -9.49 -3.96 -0.50
N GLY A 173 -9.43 -4.77 -1.57
CA GLY A 173 -10.24 -4.58 -2.78
C GLY A 173 -11.66 -5.16 -2.71
N GLY A 174 -12.03 -5.82 -1.61
CA GLY A 174 -13.38 -6.35 -1.35
C GLY A 174 -14.49 -5.30 -1.13
N GLY A 175 -14.43 -4.15 -1.79
CA GLY A 175 -15.36 -3.04 -1.56
C GLY A 175 -16.76 -3.22 -2.14
N GLY A 176 -16.96 -4.15 -3.08
CA GLY A 176 -18.30 -4.41 -3.67
C GLY A 176 -18.32 -5.02 -5.07
N SER A 177 -17.19 -5.12 -5.76
CA SER A 177 -17.10 -5.86 -7.04
C SER A 177 -16.98 -7.37 -6.82
N HIS A 178 -17.25 -8.17 -7.85
CA HIS A 178 -17.24 -9.63 -7.80
C HIS A 178 -16.02 -10.22 -7.07
N LEU A 179 -16.25 -11.10 -6.10
CA LEU A 179 -15.19 -11.59 -5.21
C LEU A 179 -14.15 -12.48 -5.92
N SER A 180 -12.86 -12.21 -5.69
CA SER A 180 -11.74 -12.97 -6.25
C SER A 180 -11.32 -14.13 -5.34
N SER A 181 -10.96 -15.26 -5.94
CA SER A 181 -10.45 -16.44 -5.22
C SER A 181 -8.97 -16.32 -4.88
N TYR A 182 -8.55 -17.03 -3.83
CA TYR A 182 -7.13 -17.22 -3.51
C TYR A 182 -6.58 -18.48 -4.19
N THR A 183 -5.27 -18.53 -4.31
CA THR A 183 -4.55 -19.78 -4.59
C THR A 183 -4.70 -20.79 -3.44
N SER A 184 -4.61 -22.06 -3.79
CA SER A 184 -4.71 -23.18 -2.84
C SER A 184 -3.57 -23.19 -1.82
N ALA A 185 -2.35 -22.82 -2.25
CA ALA A 185 -1.21 -22.72 -1.36
C ALA A 185 -1.29 -21.42 -0.55
N ILE A 186 -1.14 -21.51 0.77
CA ILE A 186 -1.13 -20.32 1.64
C ILE A 186 0.33 -19.89 1.84
N PRO A 187 0.75 -18.73 1.31
CA PRO A 187 2.10 -18.24 1.54
C PRO A 187 2.35 -18.01 3.04
N LYS A 188 3.56 -18.27 3.52
CA LYS A 188 3.91 -18.12 4.96
C LYS A 188 3.65 -16.72 5.50
N TRP A 189 3.73 -15.71 4.64
CA TRP A 189 3.54 -14.32 4.99
C TRP A 189 2.08 -13.88 5.07
N SER A 190 1.13 -14.67 4.53
CA SER A 190 -0.30 -14.36 4.57
C SER A 190 -0.85 -14.68 5.96
N VAL A 191 -1.11 -13.64 6.77
CA VAL A 191 -1.59 -13.78 8.15
C VAL A 191 -3.10 -13.99 8.20
N PHE A 192 -3.86 -13.25 7.39
CA PHE A 192 -5.31 -13.32 7.36
C PHE A 192 -5.82 -13.15 5.93
N ARG A 193 -6.89 -13.88 5.58
CA ARG A 193 -7.57 -13.83 4.28
C ARG A 193 -9.07 -13.89 4.50
N ASP A 194 -9.84 -13.07 3.78
CA ASP A 194 -11.29 -13.15 3.76
C ASP A 194 -11.84 -12.91 2.35
N LYS A 195 -12.53 -13.91 1.81
CA LYS A 195 -13.26 -13.80 0.54
C LYS A 195 -14.68 -13.35 0.84
N ASP A 196 -14.80 -12.08 1.20
CA ASP A 196 -16.07 -11.42 1.49
C ASP A 196 -15.92 -9.90 1.27
N TYR A 197 -17.04 -9.19 1.32
CA TYR A 197 -17.03 -7.74 1.24
C TYR A 197 -16.64 -7.10 2.55
N GLY A 198 -15.75 -6.12 2.50
CA GLY A 198 -15.31 -5.39 3.69
C GLY A 198 -14.46 -4.18 3.37
N PHE A 199 -14.04 -3.50 4.43
CA PHE A 199 -13.22 -2.31 4.37
C PHE A 199 -12.34 -2.21 5.61
N THR A 200 -11.31 -1.36 5.55
CA THR A 200 -10.38 -1.15 6.65
C THR A 200 -10.66 0.17 7.36
N LYS A 201 -10.30 0.25 8.63
CA LYS A 201 -10.37 1.45 9.45
C LYS A 201 -9.08 1.59 10.25
N LEU A 202 -8.45 2.74 10.14
CA LEU A 202 -7.28 3.11 10.94
C LEU A 202 -7.70 4.09 12.03
N THR A 203 -7.27 3.82 13.27
CA THR A 203 -7.47 4.70 14.41
C THR A 203 -6.13 4.97 15.07
N ALA A 204 -5.58 6.16 14.87
CA ALA A 204 -4.41 6.62 15.63
C ALA A 204 -4.88 7.24 16.95
N PHE A 205 -4.65 6.56 18.07
CA PHE A 205 -5.03 7.06 19.39
C PHE A 205 -4.11 8.19 19.86
N ASN A 206 -2.83 8.09 19.50
CA ASN A 206 -1.79 9.08 19.77
C ASN A 206 -0.59 8.81 18.84
N HIS A 207 0.52 9.52 19.06
CA HIS A 207 1.72 9.41 18.23
C HIS A 207 2.43 8.05 18.34
N SER A 208 2.12 7.26 19.38
CA SER A 208 2.74 5.97 19.66
C SER A 208 1.78 4.78 19.56
N SER A 209 0.50 4.97 19.21
CA SER A 209 -0.49 3.88 19.15
C SER A 209 -1.42 4.01 17.95
N LEU A 210 -1.37 3.01 17.07
CA LEU A 210 -2.25 2.82 15.93
C LEU A 210 -3.02 1.51 16.09
N LEU A 211 -4.31 1.55 15.80
CA LEU A 211 -5.17 0.38 15.62
C LEU A 211 -5.59 0.30 14.16
N PHE A 212 -5.43 -0.90 13.60
CA PHE A 212 -6.00 -1.32 12.32
C PHE A 212 -7.17 -2.25 12.58
N GLU A 213 -8.28 -2.05 11.88
CA GLU A 213 -9.44 -2.94 11.88
C GLU A 213 -9.85 -3.25 10.43
N TYR A 214 -10.05 -4.52 10.10
CA TYR A 214 -10.81 -4.96 8.94
C TYR A 214 -12.22 -5.31 9.38
N LYS A 215 -13.20 -4.75 8.68
CA LYS A 215 -14.62 -4.90 8.99
C LYS A 215 -15.37 -5.44 7.79
N LYS A 216 -16.27 -6.39 8.01
CA LYS A 216 -17.18 -6.85 6.94
C LYS A 216 -18.23 -5.80 6.65
N SER A 217 -18.53 -5.62 5.37
CA SER A 217 -19.56 -4.68 4.91
C SER A 217 -20.97 -5.14 5.30
N SER A 218 -21.17 -6.44 5.53
CA SER A 218 -22.48 -7.03 5.84
C SER A 218 -23.01 -6.65 7.22
N ASP A 219 -22.14 -6.54 8.23
CA ASP A 219 -22.54 -6.24 9.62
C ASP A 219 -21.71 -5.16 10.32
N GLY A 220 -20.66 -4.66 9.65
CA GLY A 220 -19.77 -3.64 10.19
C GLY A 220 -18.96 -4.08 11.41
N LYS A 221 -18.87 -5.38 11.74
CA LYS A 221 -18.05 -5.89 12.85
C LYS A 221 -16.61 -6.12 12.41
N VAL A 222 -15.71 -6.19 13.38
CA VAL A 222 -14.29 -6.42 13.16
C VAL A 222 -14.02 -7.92 13.04
N TYR A 223 -13.33 -8.33 11.98
CA TYR A 223 -12.97 -9.72 11.71
C TYR A 223 -11.46 -9.96 11.71
N ASP A 224 -10.67 -8.91 11.48
CA ASP A 224 -9.23 -8.93 11.65
C ASP A 224 -8.77 -7.57 12.19
N SER A 225 -7.71 -7.57 13.01
CA SER A 225 -7.17 -6.35 13.60
C SER A 225 -5.73 -6.55 14.06
N PHE A 226 -5.00 -5.43 14.12
CA PHE A 226 -3.72 -5.39 14.79
C PHE A 226 -3.44 -4.01 15.36
N THR A 227 -2.51 -3.94 16.30
CA THR A 227 -2.01 -2.70 16.88
C THR A 227 -0.54 -2.52 16.56
N ILE A 228 -0.12 -1.26 16.43
CA ILE A 228 1.29 -0.87 16.44
C ILE A 228 1.51 0.06 17.62
N HIS A 229 2.41 -0.32 18.52
CA HIS A 229 2.84 0.48 19.65
C HIS A 229 4.34 0.76 19.61
N ARG A 230 4.73 1.99 19.26
CA ARG A 230 6.13 2.37 19.13
C ARG A 230 6.33 3.85 19.34
N ASP A 231 7.52 4.26 19.75
CA ASP A 231 7.88 5.66 19.91
C ASP A 231 8.65 6.19 18.70
N TYR A 232 8.84 7.52 18.65
CA TYR A 232 9.62 8.15 17.59
C TYR A 232 11.05 7.59 17.46
N ARG A 233 11.68 7.19 18.57
CA ARG A 233 13.01 6.54 18.55
C ARG A 233 13.03 5.23 17.78
N ASP A 234 11.92 4.50 17.77
CA ASP A 234 11.79 3.21 17.09
C ASP A 234 11.63 3.40 15.57
N VAL A 235 11.08 4.54 15.16
CA VAL A 235 11.06 4.96 13.74
C VAL A 235 12.47 5.32 13.26
N LEU A 236 13.26 5.98 14.11
CA LEU A 236 14.65 6.35 13.82
C LEU A 236 15.64 5.18 13.92
N GLY A 237 15.25 4.08 14.59
CA GLY A 237 16.09 2.91 14.74
C GLY A 237 16.51 2.32 13.39
N CYS A 238 17.80 2.01 13.26
CA CYS A 238 18.32 1.38 12.05
C CYS A 238 17.75 -0.02 11.87
N VAL A 239 17.42 -0.34 10.63
CA VAL A 239 17.06 -1.70 10.20
C VAL A 239 17.76 -2.05 8.89
N HIS A 240 17.62 -3.29 8.43
CA HIS A 240 18.14 -3.72 7.13
C HIS A 240 17.66 -2.78 6.01
N ASP A 241 18.59 -2.29 5.20
CA ASP A 241 18.40 -1.31 4.11
C ASP A 241 17.72 0.02 4.52
N SER A 242 17.72 0.33 5.81
CA SER A 242 17.30 1.63 6.33
C SER A 242 18.14 2.03 7.54
N CYS A 243 19.37 2.47 7.28
CA CYS A 243 20.24 3.09 8.27
C CYS A 243 20.95 4.26 7.61
N PHE A 244 20.88 5.45 8.22
CA PHE A 244 21.51 6.64 7.66
C PHE A 244 23.03 6.57 7.80
N PRO A 245 23.79 7.12 6.83
CA PRO A 245 25.24 7.23 6.95
C PRO A 245 25.63 7.98 8.24
N THR A 246 26.68 7.49 8.90
CA THR A 246 27.23 8.11 10.11
C THR A 246 28.66 8.61 9.84
N THR A 247 29.10 9.59 10.62
CA THR A 247 30.49 10.08 10.60
C THR A 247 31.20 9.64 11.88
N LEU A 248 32.51 9.36 11.79
CA LEU A 248 33.36 9.06 12.93
C LEU A 248 33.86 10.33 13.65
N ALA A 249 33.55 11.51 13.11
CA ALA A 249 33.90 12.77 13.75
C ALA A 249 33.13 12.95 15.07
N THR A 250 33.85 13.37 16.10
CA THR A 250 33.37 13.64 17.47
C THR A 250 33.49 15.12 17.79
#